data_AF-A0A1A9QFG5-F1
#
_entry.id   AF-A0A1A9QFG5-F1
#
_cell.length_a   1.000
_cell.length_b   1.000
_cell.length_c   1.000
_cell.angle_alpha   90.00
_cell.angle_beta   90.00
_cell.angle_gamma   90.00
#
_symmetry.space_group_name_H-M   'P 1'
#
loop_
_entity.id
_entity.type
_entity.pdbx_description
1 polymer ?
#
loop_
_entity_poly.entity_id
_entity_poly.type
_entity_poly.pdbx_seq_one_letter_code
_entity_poly.pdbx_strand_id
1 'polypeptide(L)'
;MPKKGLGFDDNWRIPKWENIEVWKKLYSKEGGKKINIGGWGTENTKILSGPEELRDVCYEMVTKESLENCSSSSGWCESCLIDKSWLPIWNVKD
;
A
#
# COMPACT_ATOMS: atom_id res chain seq x y z
N MET A 1 7.54 9.10 27.86
CA MET A 1 8.13 8.12 26.91
C MET A 1 7.21 8.06 25.69
N PRO A 2 7.59 8.58 24.51
CA PRO A 2 6.76 8.39 23.34
C PRO A 2 6.90 6.92 22.92
N LYS A 3 5.78 6.19 22.95
CA LYS A 3 5.70 4.84 22.39
C LYS A 3 5.96 4.99 20.90
N LYS A 4 7.10 4.46 20.41
CA LYS A 4 7.36 4.28 18.98
C LYS A 4 6.12 3.64 18.39
N GLY A 5 5.39 4.39 17.56
CA GLY A 5 4.37 3.80 16.72
C GLY A 5 5.03 2.69 15.91
N LEU A 6 4.48 1.50 15.96
CA LEU A 6 4.75 0.42 15.00
C LEU A 6 4.08 0.79 13.66
N GLY A 7 4.35 2.00 13.18
CA GLY A 7 3.91 2.52 11.90
C GLY A 7 5.15 2.59 11.03
N PHE A 8 5.06 1.96 9.86
CA PHE A 8 6.05 1.94 8.79
C PHE A 8 7.11 3.05 8.89
N ASP A 9 8.40 2.67 9.01
CA ASP A 9 9.52 3.62 9.01
C ASP A 9 9.43 4.62 7.83
N ASP A 10 10.15 5.74 7.90
CA ASP A 10 10.28 6.78 6.85
C ASP A 10 10.65 6.25 5.44
N ASN A 11 10.98 4.97 5.33
CA ASN A 11 11.34 4.25 4.12
C ASN A 11 10.16 3.63 3.37
N TRP A 12 8.93 3.74 3.87
CA TRP A 12 7.75 3.28 3.15
C TRP A 12 6.99 4.43 2.53
N ARG A 13 6.56 4.26 1.28
CA ARG A 13 5.81 5.28 0.54
C ARG A 13 4.77 4.65 -0.37
N ILE A 14 3.72 5.41 -0.64
CA ILE A 14 2.76 5.08 -1.69
C ILE A 14 3.44 5.25 -3.06
N PRO A 15 3.34 4.27 -3.97
CA PRO A 15 3.78 4.42 -5.36
C PRO A 15 3.14 5.63 -6.05
N LYS A 16 3.82 6.21 -7.05
CA LYS A 16 3.15 7.16 -7.95
C LYS A 16 1.90 6.48 -8.55
N TRP A 17 0.76 7.16 -8.50
CA TRP A 17 -0.51 6.64 -9.01
C TRP A 17 -0.45 6.33 -10.52
N GLU A 18 0.34 7.09 -11.28
CA GLU A 18 0.56 6.89 -12.71
C GLU A 18 1.51 5.73 -13.05
N ASN A 19 2.31 5.26 -12.10
CA ASN A 19 3.31 4.22 -12.36
C ASN A 19 2.71 2.82 -12.24
N ILE A 20 1.97 2.42 -13.28
CA ILE A 20 1.28 1.13 -13.33
C ILE A 20 2.22 -0.09 -13.21
N GLU A 21 3.50 0.05 -13.57
CA GLU A 21 4.48 -1.03 -13.45
C GLU A 21 4.78 -1.37 -11.99
N VAL A 22 4.86 -0.38 -11.12
CA VAL A 22 5.03 -0.59 -9.67
C VAL A 22 3.78 -1.25 -9.08
N TRP A 23 2.58 -0.80 -9.49
CA TRP A 23 1.32 -1.42 -9.06
C TRP A 23 1.19 -2.87 -9.54
N LYS A 24 1.65 -3.20 -10.75
CA LYS A 24 1.76 -4.58 -11.25
C LYS A 24 2.67 -5.43 -10.37
N LYS A 25 3.85 -4.91 -10.00
CA LYS A 25 4.79 -5.62 -9.12
C LYS A 25 4.22 -5.83 -7.71
N LEU A 26 3.57 -4.83 -7.14
CA LEU A 26 2.86 -4.93 -5.87
C LEU A 26 1.78 -6.01 -5.93
N TYR A 27 0.92 -5.94 -6.94
CA TYR A 27 -0.14 -6.93 -7.15
C TYR A 27 0.43 -8.35 -7.24
N SER A 28 1.49 -8.56 -8.03
CA SER A 28 2.14 -9.86 -8.12
C SER A 28 2.78 -10.34 -6.80
N LYS A 29 3.37 -9.44 -6.01
CA LYS A 29 3.97 -9.75 -4.70
C LYS A 29 2.94 -10.29 -3.71
N GLU A 30 1.75 -9.68 -3.69
CA GLU A 30 0.64 -10.08 -2.81
C GLU A 30 -0.08 -11.37 -3.25
N GLY A 31 0.46 -12.08 -4.25
CA GLY A 31 -0.20 -13.25 -4.85
C GLY A 31 -1.39 -12.88 -5.76
N GLY A 32 -1.54 -11.59 -6.07
CA GLY A 32 -2.32 -11.09 -7.19
C GLY A 32 -3.82 -11.33 -7.14
N LYS A 33 -4.45 -11.34 -5.96
CA LYS A 33 -5.91 -11.61 -5.89
C LYS A 33 -6.65 -10.95 -4.74
N LYS A 34 -5.99 -10.49 -3.69
CA LYS A 34 -6.68 -9.98 -2.51
C LYS A 34 -5.88 -8.93 -1.76
N ILE A 35 -6.60 -7.97 -1.17
CA ILE A 35 -6.07 -6.98 -0.24
C ILE A 35 -6.93 -7.00 1.02
N ASN A 36 -6.30 -6.99 2.19
CA ASN A 36 -7.03 -6.76 3.43
C ASN A 36 -7.22 -5.25 3.59
N ILE A 37 -8.45 -4.76 3.63
CA ILE A 37 -8.77 -3.35 3.92
C ILE A 37 -9.31 -3.16 5.34
N GLY A 38 -9.35 -4.23 6.12
CA GLY A 38 -9.81 -4.20 7.50
C GLY A 38 -8.74 -3.70 8.46
N GLY A 39 -9.20 -3.09 9.56
CA GLY A 39 -8.36 -2.77 10.71
C GLY A 39 -8.12 -3.98 11.61
N TRP A 40 -7.29 -3.81 12.64
CA TRP A 40 -6.92 -4.85 13.59
C TRP A 40 -8.15 -5.54 14.21
N GLY A 41 -8.24 -6.86 14.05
CA GLY A 41 -9.37 -7.67 14.52
C GLY A 41 -10.57 -7.73 13.57
N THR A 42 -10.53 -7.04 12.44
CA THR A 42 -11.53 -7.14 11.36
C THR A 42 -10.87 -7.63 10.08
N GLU A 43 -11.22 -8.83 9.63
CA GLU A 43 -10.79 -9.32 8.32
C GLU A 43 -11.77 -8.84 7.26
N ASN A 44 -11.41 -7.78 6.54
CA ASN A 44 -12.19 -7.30 5.40
C ASN A 44 -11.35 -7.44 4.14
N THR A 45 -11.40 -8.62 3.54
CA THR A 45 -10.61 -8.95 2.36
C THR A 45 -11.39 -8.60 1.09
N LYS A 46 -10.83 -7.73 0.25
CA LYS A 46 -11.37 -7.42 -1.08
C LYS A 46 -10.61 -8.23 -2.14
N ILE A 47 -11.35 -8.92 -3.01
CA ILE A 47 -10.79 -9.60 -4.17
C ILE A 47 -10.52 -8.57 -5.26
N LEU A 48 -9.33 -8.61 -5.84
CA LEU A 48 -8.85 -7.66 -6.83
C LEU A 48 -8.80 -8.31 -8.21
N SER A 49 -9.43 -7.68 -9.19
CA SER A 49 -9.49 -8.09 -10.58
C SER A 49 -8.19 -7.82 -11.35
N GLY A 50 -7.36 -6.91 -10.82
CA GLY A 50 -6.09 -6.54 -11.43
C GLY A 50 -5.32 -5.47 -10.63
N PRO A 51 -4.12 -5.09 -11.12
CA PRO A 51 -3.26 -4.09 -10.47
C PRO A 51 -3.86 -2.68 -10.46
N GLU A 52 -4.74 -2.36 -11.41
CA GLU A 52 -5.47 -1.08 -11.43
C GLU A 52 -6.46 -1.00 -10.28
N GLU A 53 -7.18 -2.09 -9.98
CA GLU A 53 -8.09 -2.12 -8.83
C GLU A 53 -7.33 -2.04 -7.51
N LEU A 54 -6.12 -2.63 -7.43
CA LEU A 54 -5.23 -2.44 -6.28
C LEU A 54 -4.92 -0.95 -6.07
N ARG A 55 -4.49 -0.26 -7.14
CA ARG A 55 -4.21 1.19 -7.10
C ARG A 55 -5.42 1.97 -6.61
N ASP A 56 -6.58 1.70 -7.18
CA ASP A 56 -7.80 2.47 -6.89
C ASP A 56 -8.29 2.24 -5.45
N VAL A 57 -8.18 0.99 -4.95
CA VAL A 57 -8.46 0.68 -3.54
C VAL A 57 -7.46 1.40 -2.62
N CYS A 58 -6.17 1.35 -2.93
CA CYS A 58 -5.16 2.07 -2.15
C CYS A 58 -5.40 3.58 -2.15
N TYR A 59 -5.80 4.16 -3.28
CA TYR A 59 -6.18 5.57 -3.39
C TYR A 59 -7.38 5.89 -2.51
N GLU A 60 -8.41 5.04 -2.53
CA GLU A 60 -9.59 5.19 -1.69
C GLU A 60 -9.23 5.14 -0.20
N MET A 61 -8.41 4.18 0.22
CA MET A 61 -8.00 4.02 1.63
C MET A 61 -7.16 5.21 2.11
N VAL A 62 -6.19 5.66 1.31
CA VAL A 62 -5.40 6.87 1.62
C VAL A 62 -6.29 8.10 1.73
N THR A 63 -7.34 8.21 0.91
CA THR A 63 -8.28 9.33 0.98
C THR A 63 -9.19 9.25 2.20
N LYS A 64 -9.66 8.04 2.56
CA LYS A 64 -10.60 7.81 3.67
C LYS A 64 -9.93 7.88 5.04
N GLU A 65 -8.79 7.22 5.19
CA GLU A 65 -8.12 7.08 6.48
C GLU A 65 -6.91 8.00 6.64
N SER A 66 -6.45 8.68 5.59
CA SER A 66 -5.15 9.37 5.57
C SER A 66 -3.96 8.41 5.71
N LEU A 67 -2.85 8.75 5.06
CA LEU A 67 -1.61 8.00 5.17
C LEU A 67 -1.05 8.00 6.60
N GLU A 68 -1.40 8.98 7.41
CA GLU A 68 -0.95 9.08 8.82
C GLU A 68 -1.54 7.99 9.73
N ASN A 69 -2.71 7.44 9.36
CA ASN A 69 -3.31 6.31 10.09
C ASN A 69 -2.88 4.95 9.52
N CYS A 70 -1.93 4.98 8.58
CA CYS A 70 -1.37 3.78 8.01
C CYS A 70 -0.40 3.12 9.01
N SER A 71 -0.94 2.22 9.83
CA SER A 71 -0.21 1.51 10.88
C SER A 71 -0.15 0.03 10.56
N SER A 72 0.69 -0.74 11.28
CA SER A 72 0.70 -2.20 11.20
C SER A 72 -0.67 -2.85 11.52
N SER A 73 -1.59 -2.08 12.09
CA SER A 73 -2.97 -2.48 12.39
C SER A 73 -3.91 -2.33 11.20
N SER A 74 -3.51 -1.62 10.14
CA SER A 74 -4.31 -1.35 8.96
C SER A 74 -3.86 -2.29 7.84
N GLY A 75 -4.66 -3.31 7.55
CA GLY A 75 -4.27 -4.38 6.61
C GLY A 75 -3.92 -3.88 5.20
N TRP A 76 -4.43 -2.70 4.80
CA TRP A 76 -4.22 -2.16 3.46
C TRP A 76 -2.82 -1.59 3.29
N CYS A 77 -2.17 -1.20 4.38
CA CYS A 77 -0.88 -0.53 4.35
C CYS A 77 0.23 -1.40 3.77
N GLU A 78 0.29 -2.67 4.16
CA GLU A 78 1.31 -3.59 3.66
C GLU A 78 1.15 -3.88 2.16
N SER A 79 -0.08 -3.89 1.68
CA SER A 79 -0.40 -4.13 0.26
C SER A 79 -0.25 -2.87 -0.61
N CYS A 80 -0.38 -1.66 -0.03
CA CYS A 80 -0.34 -0.39 -0.74
C CYS A 80 1.02 0.32 -0.68
N LEU A 81 1.82 0.06 0.35
CA LEU A 81 3.12 0.71 0.54
C LEU A 81 4.25 -0.10 -0.10
N ILE A 82 5.21 0.62 -0.66
CA ILE A 82 6.49 0.06 -1.09
C ILE A 82 7.63 0.60 -0.25
N ASP A 83 8.63 -0.23 -0.05
CA ASP A 83 9.90 0.18 0.54
C ASP A 83 10.72 1.00 -0.47
N LYS A 84 11.51 1.95 0.03
CA LYS A 84 12.38 2.79 -0.79
C LYS A 84 13.40 2.01 -1.62
N SER A 85 13.74 0.77 -1.30
CA SER A 85 14.58 -0.09 -2.16
C SER A 85 13.92 -0.46 -3.49
N TRP A 86 12.59 -0.25 -3.61
CA TRP A 86 11.85 -0.37 -4.88
C TRP A 86 12.01 0.89 -5.76
N LEU A 87 12.69 1.94 -5.25
CA LEU A 87 12.95 3.21 -5.94
C LEU A 87 13.96 3.21 -7.12
N PRO A 88 14.77 2.20 -7.47
CA PRO A 88 15.51 2.27 -8.74
C PRO A 88 14.57 2.34 -9.96
N ILE A 89 13.26 2.14 -9.78
CA ILE A 89 12.18 2.32 -10.78
C ILE A 89 11.55 3.73 -10.73
N TRP A 90 11.96 4.60 -9.80
CA TRP A 90 11.42 5.96 -9.63
C TRP A 90 12.25 7.05 -10.32
N ASN A 91 13.47 6.73 -10.74
CA ASN A 91 14.37 7.61 -11.51
C ASN A 91 14.16 7.47 -13.02
N VAL A 92 12.94 7.22 -13.48
CA VAL A 92 12.61 7.56 -14.87
C VAL A 92 12.50 9.08 -14.87
N LYS A 93 13.57 9.73 -15.33
CA LYS A 93 13.63 11.16 -15.57
C LYS A 93 12.45 11.55 -16.47
N ASP A 94 11.62 12.45 -15.99
CA ASP A 94 11.07 13.51 -16.84
C ASP A 94 12.02 14.70 -16.76
#